data_AF-A0AAX0RIK7-F1
#
_entry.id   AF-A0AAX0RIK7-F1
#
_cell.length_a   1.000
_cell.length_b   1.000
_cell.length_c   1.000
_cell.angle_alpha   90.00
_cell.angle_beta   90.00
_cell.angle_gamma   90.00
#
_symmetry.space_group_name_H-M   'P 1'
#
loop_
_entity.id
_entity.type
_entity.pdbx_description
1 polymer ?
#
loop_
_entity_poly.entity_id
_entity_poly.type
_entity_poly.pdbx_seq_one_letter_code
_entity_poly.pdbx_strand_id
1 'polypeptide(L)'
;MGNLTYYAYMYLILFVCLLPVLLMGLVWRLTRPPLKQNIPNKSLSLEDLSEQIKNLQSVPALEKLKNDFNERFKICPKDKETLWLETIQNLVASEFFELEDAINFGQELENANPSHVQKIANATGLALKNKKEKG
;
A
#
# COMPACT_ATOMS: atom_id res chain seq x y z
N MET A 1 62.88 -23.98 10.88
CA MET A 1 61.61 -24.61 10.47
C MET A 1 60.57 -24.25 11.50
N GLY A 2 59.63 -23.36 11.17
CA GLY A 2 58.60 -22.96 12.11
C GLY A 2 57.70 -24.15 12.44
N ASN A 3 57.45 -24.37 13.72
CA ASN A 3 56.67 -25.50 14.20
C ASN A 3 55.25 -25.41 13.62
N LEU A 4 54.81 -26.44 12.88
CA LEU A 4 53.49 -26.50 12.24
C LEU A 4 52.36 -26.19 13.23
N THR A 5 52.54 -26.63 14.47
CA THR A 5 51.63 -26.41 15.60
C THR A 5 51.50 -24.92 15.95
N TYR A 6 52.58 -24.14 15.85
CA TYR A 6 52.54 -22.69 16.11
C TYR A 6 51.68 -21.95 15.08
N TYR A 7 51.84 -22.29 13.80
CA TYR A 7 51.00 -21.71 12.74
C TYR A 7 49.55 -22.15 12.88
N ALA A 8 49.30 -23.41 13.23
CA ALA A 8 47.94 -23.91 13.48
C ALA A 8 47.23 -23.10 14.57
N TYR A 9 47.90 -22.84 15.71
CA TYR A 9 47.34 -22.01 16.77
C TYR A 9 47.15 -20.54 16.35
N MET A 10 48.09 -19.97 15.61
CA MET A 10 47.97 -18.59 15.12
C MET A 10 46.75 -18.42 14.20
N TYR A 11 46.52 -19.36 13.28
CA TYR A 11 45.35 -19.34 12.42
C TYR A 11 44.04 -19.58 13.17
N LEU A 12 44.06 -20.45 14.19
CA LEU A 12 42.88 -20.71 15.03
C LEU A 12 42.47 -19.45 15.81
N ILE A 13 43.44 -18.73 16.39
CA ILE A 13 43.20 -17.47 17.10
C ILE A 13 42.66 -16.40 16.14
N LEU A 14 43.23 -16.28 14.94
CA LEU A 14 42.73 -15.37 13.90
C LEU A 14 41.28 -15.71 13.50
N PHE A 15 40.97 -16.98 13.31
CA PHE A 15 39.62 -17.42 12.96
C PHE A 15 38.60 -17.08 14.05
N VAL A 16 38.94 -17.33 15.32
CA VAL A 16 38.08 -16.99 16.47
C VAL A 16 37.88 -15.47 16.58
N CYS A 17 38.89 -14.68 16.24
CA CYS A 17 38.80 -13.22 16.27
C CYS A 17 37.92 -12.64 15.14
N LEU A 18 37.79 -13.36 14.01
CA LEU A 18 36.92 -12.95 12.89
C LEU A 18 35.43 -13.25 13.13
N LEU A 19 35.11 -14.30 13.88
CA LEU A 19 33.74 -14.68 14.21
C LEU A 19 32.91 -13.53 14.82
N PRO A 20 33.36 -12.79 15.85
CA PRO A 20 32.57 -11.70 16.42
C PRO A 20 32.32 -10.56 15.43
N VAL A 21 33.27 -10.26 14.53
CA VAL A 21 33.09 -9.24 13.49
C VAL A 21 32.00 -9.64 12.49
N LEU A 22 32.00 -10.91 12.08
CA LEU A 22 30.96 -11.46 11.19
C LEU A 22 29.60 -11.48 11.87
N LEU A 23 29.53 -11.90 13.14
CA LEU A 23 28.28 -11.90 13.91
C LEU A 23 27.74 -10.48 14.12
N MET A 24 28.60 -9.50 14.40
CA MET A 24 28.18 -8.10 14.56
C MET A 24 27.62 -7.54 13.26
N GLY A 25 28.24 -7.85 12.12
CA GLY A 25 27.71 -7.50 10.79
C GLY A 25 26.38 -8.18 10.46
N LEU A 26 26.21 -9.44 10.88
CA LEU A 26 24.97 -10.19 10.69
C LEU A 26 23.84 -9.61 11.53
N VAL A 27 24.10 -9.36 12.82
CA VAL A 27 23.16 -8.71 13.74
C VAL A 27 22.76 -7.34 13.21
N TRP A 28 23.72 -6.52 12.77
CA TRP A 28 23.44 -5.20 12.17
C TRP A 28 22.58 -5.30 10.90
N ARG A 29 22.75 -6.34 10.09
CA ARG A 29 21.92 -6.58 8.91
C ARG A 29 20.51 -7.06 9.27
N LEU A 30 20.36 -7.85 10.33
CA LEU A 30 19.07 -8.38 10.79
C LEU A 30 18.26 -7.38 11.62
N THR A 31 18.91 -6.51 12.39
CA THR A 31 18.26 -5.47 13.19
C THR A 31 17.95 -4.21 12.40
N ARG A 32 18.61 -4.00 11.26
CA ARG A 32 18.16 -2.98 10.31
C ARG A 32 16.77 -3.40 9.81
N PRO A 33 15.73 -2.57 10.01
CA PRO A 33 14.47 -2.80 9.32
C PRO A 33 14.79 -2.90 7.83
N PRO A 34 14.13 -3.79 7.08
CA PRO A 34 14.33 -3.86 5.64
C PRO A 34 14.24 -2.43 5.13
N LEU A 35 15.34 -1.93 4.55
CA LEU A 35 15.32 -0.69 3.77
C LEU A 35 14.08 -0.84 2.93
N LYS A 36 13.05 -0.01 3.19
CA LYS A 36 11.81 0.01 2.41
C LYS A 36 12.27 -0.09 0.98
N GLN A 37 12.17 -1.28 0.40
CA GLN A 37 12.40 -1.41 -1.01
C GLN A 37 11.23 -0.60 -1.52
N ASN A 38 11.53 0.62 -1.96
CA ASN A 38 10.81 1.20 -3.08
C ASN A 38 11.06 0.21 -4.23
N ILE A 39 10.40 -0.95 -4.13
CA ILE A 39 10.00 -1.71 -5.29
C ILE A 39 9.39 -0.62 -6.15
N PRO A 40 9.93 -0.33 -7.34
CA PRO A 40 9.26 0.60 -8.23
C PRO A 40 7.89 -0.01 -8.43
N ASN A 41 6.92 0.55 -7.72
CA ASN A 41 5.57 0.04 -7.65
C ASN A 41 5.17 -0.12 -9.10
N LYS A 42 4.93 -1.36 -9.54
CA LYS A 42 4.22 -1.64 -10.77
C LYS A 42 3.11 -0.60 -10.77
N SER A 43 3.20 0.37 -11.69
CA SER A 43 2.50 1.65 -11.62
C SER A 43 1.06 1.34 -11.26
N LEU A 44 0.68 1.51 -9.98
CA LEU A 44 -0.60 1.03 -9.48
C LEU A 44 -1.62 1.81 -10.27
N SER A 45 -2.19 1.17 -11.28
CA SER A 45 -2.99 1.87 -12.24
C SER A 45 -4.40 1.93 -11.70
N LEU A 46 -5.11 2.94 -12.15
CA LEU A 46 -6.47 3.19 -11.72
C LEU A 46 -7.39 2.04 -12.22
N GLU A 47 -6.99 1.41 -13.33
CA GLU A 47 -7.54 0.15 -13.87
C GLU A 47 -7.26 -1.05 -12.93
N ASP A 48 -6.03 -1.17 -12.40
CA ASP A 48 -5.69 -2.25 -11.45
C ASP A 48 -6.49 -2.10 -10.14
N LEU A 49 -6.72 -0.87 -9.70
CA LEU A 49 -7.56 -0.58 -8.54
C LEU A 49 -9.02 -1.01 -8.81
N SER A 50 -9.59 -0.58 -9.94
CA SER A 50 -10.95 -0.95 -10.34
C SER A 50 -11.15 -2.47 -10.41
N GLU A 51 -10.16 -3.21 -10.92
CA GLU A 51 -10.21 -4.68 -10.95
C GLU A 51 -10.10 -5.32 -9.56
N GLN A 52 -9.27 -4.77 -8.67
CA GLN A 52 -9.17 -5.22 -7.28
C GLN A 52 -10.46 -4.94 -6.48
N ILE A 53 -11.18 -3.85 -6.77
CA ILE A 53 -12.47 -3.55 -6.14
C ILE A 53 -13.50 -4.64 -6.47
N LYS A 54 -13.51 -5.18 -7.69
CA LYS A 54 -14.45 -6.24 -8.09
C LYS A 54 -14.20 -7.56 -7.36
N ASN A 55 -12.98 -7.79 -6.90
CA ASN A 55 -12.56 -9.00 -6.21
C ASN A 55 -12.38 -8.78 -4.70
N LEU A 56 -13.00 -7.74 -4.14
CA LEU A 56 -12.92 -7.47 -2.71
C LEU A 56 -13.61 -8.58 -1.92
N GLN A 57 -12.93 -9.11 -0.90
CA GLN A 57 -13.44 -10.21 -0.07
C GLN A 57 -13.47 -9.88 1.42
N SER A 58 -12.99 -8.70 1.83
CA SER A 58 -12.90 -8.34 3.25
C SER A 58 -12.77 -6.84 3.48
N VAL A 59 -13.19 -6.40 4.67
CA VAL A 59 -13.00 -5.03 5.20
C VAL A 59 -11.53 -4.58 5.22
N PRO A 60 -10.55 -5.38 5.72
CA PRO A 60 -9.15 -4.98 5.66
C PRO A 60 -8.60 -4.84 4.23
N ALA A 61 -9.11 -5.62 3.27
CA ALA A 61 -8.76 -5.46 1.86
C ALA A 61 -9.29 -4.14 1.28
N LEU A 62 -10.52 -3.75 1.67
CA LEU A 62 -11.08 -2.45 1.32
C LEU A 62 -10.25 -1.31 1.89
N GLU A 63 -9.88 -1.38 3.17
CA GLU A 63 -9.14 -0.30 3.83
C GLU A 63 -7.77 -0.08 3.16
N LYS A 64 -7.08 -1.18 2.84
CA LYS A 64 -5.84 -1.13 2.06
C LYS A 64 -6.06 -0.44 0.71
N LEU A 65 -7.12 -0.82 -0.01
CA LEU A 65 -7.42 -0.29 -1.33
C LEU A 65 -7.81 1.20 -1.30
N LYS A 66 -8.56 1.61 -0.27
CA LYS A 66 -8.88 3.01 0.02
C LYS A 66 -7.61 3.82 0.28
N ASN A 67 -6.68 3.27 1.07
CA ASN A 67 -5.41 3.94 1.37
C ASN A 67 -4.54 4.06 0.11
N ASP A 68 -4.41 2.99 -0.67
CA ASP A 68 -3.67 2.98 -1.94
C ASP A 68 -4.26 3.99 -2.94
N PHE A 69 -5.60 4.09 -3.00
CA PHE A 69 -6.30 5.11 -3.78
C PHE A 69 -6.00 6.52 -3.27
N ASN A 70 -6.11 6.77 -1.97
CA ASN A 70 -5.86 8.09 -1.39
C ASN A 70 -4.41 8.56 -1.53
N GLU A 71 -3.43 7.65 -1.47
CA GLU A 71 -2.02 8.02 -1.64
C GLU A 71 -1.70 8.53 -3.06
N ARG A 72 -2.38 8.00 -4.09
CA ARG A 72 -2.01 8.22 -5.50
C ARG A 72 -3.03 8.99 -6.31
N PHE A 73 -4.30 8.85 -5.95
CA PHE A 73 -5.46 9.30 -6.72
C PHE A 73 -6.46 10.09 -5.88
N LYS A 74 -6.07 10.62 -4.70
CA LYS A 74 -6.92 11.56 -3.96
C LYS A 74 -7.28 12.79 -4.78
N ILE A 75 -6.36 13.24 -5.66
CA ILE A 75 -6.60 14.32 -6.61
C ILE A 75 -6.93 13.72 -7.98
N CYS A 76 -7.95 14.25 -8.64
CA CYS A 76 -8.38 13.78 -9.95
C CYS A 76 -7.24 13.89 -10.99
N PRO A 77 -6.88 12.79 -11.68
CA PRO A 77 -5.94 12.83 -12.80
C PRO A 77 -6.54 13.57 -13.99
N LYS A 78 -5.73 14.36 -14.71
CA LYS A 78 -6.20 15.24 -15.81
C LYS A 78 -6.73 14.48 -17.02
N ASP A 79 -6.23 13.28 -17.26
CA ASP A 79 -6.45 12.46 -18.44
C ASP A 79 -7.40 11.28 -18.19
N LYS A 80 -7.74 11.00 -16.93
CA LYS A 80 -8.50 9.80 -16.52
C LYS A 80 -9.67 10.11 -15.58
N GLU A 81 -10.29 11.28 -15.70
CA GLU A 81 -11.41 11.71 -14.84
C GLU A 81 -12.57 10.70 -14.80
N THR A 82 -12.99 10.18 -15.95
CA THR A 82 -14.14 9.25 -16.03
C THR A 82 -13.87 7.95 -15.29
N LEU A 83 -12.70 7.35 -15.54
CA LEU A 83 -12.26 6.11 -14.90
C LEU A 83 -12.02 6.33 -13.39
N TRP A 84 -11.55 7.51 -13.00
CA TRP A 84 -11.42 7.92 -11.60
C TRP A 84 -12.76 7.96 -10.88
N LEU A 85 -13.76 8.62 -11.45
CA LEU A 85 -15.12 8.67 -10.90
C LEU A 85 -15.77 7.28 -10.82
N GLU A 86 -15.59 6.44 -11.84
CA GLU A 86 -16.08 5.06 -11.84
C GLU A 86 -15.44 4.25 -10.71
N THR A 87 -14.14 4.44 -10.48
CA THR A 87 -13.40 3.75 -9.41
C THR A 87 -13.89 4.18 -8.03
N ILE A 88 -14.15 5.47 -7.82
CA ILE A 88 -14.78 5.98 -6.58
C ILE A 88 -16.15 5.35 -6.39
N GLN A 89 -16.98 5.34 -7.43
CA GLN A 89 -18.33 4.77 -7.39
C GLN A 89 -18.28 3.28 -7.02
N ASN A 90 -17.38 2.51 -7.64
CA ASN A 90 -17.21 1.09 -7.36
C ASN A 90 -16.70 0.86 -5.92
N LEU A 91 -15.77 1.70 -5.45
CA LEU A 91 -15.25 1.61 -4.08
C LEU A 91 -16.41 1.81 -3.09
N VAL A 92 -17.17 2.88 -3.23
CA VAL A 92 -18.33 3.22 -2.37
C VAL A 92 -19.44 2.17 -2.46
N ALA A 93 -19.64 1.57 -3.64
CA ALA A 93 -20.64 0.52 -3.84
C ALA A 93 -20.25 -0.82 -3.20
N SER A 94 -18.99 -0.98 -2.75
CA SER A 94 -18.52 -2.20 -2.09
C SER A 94 -19.35 -2.51 -0.85
N GLU A 95 -19.73 -3.78 -0.67
CA GLU A 95 -20.50 -4.23 0.50
C GLU A 95 -19.75 -3.96 1.81
N PHE A 96 -18.43 -4.10 1.78
CA PHE A 96 -17.53 -3.91 2.93
C PHE A 96 -17.34 -2.45 3.34
N PHE A 97 -17.79 -1.48 2.54
CA PHE A 97 -17.60 -0.06 2.82
C PHE A 97 -18.77 0.47 3.63
N GLU A 98 -18.62 0.64 4.94
CA GLU A 98 -19.69 1.15 5.79
C GLU A 98 -20.25 2.49 5.29
N LEU A 99 -21.56 2.68 5.45
CA LEU A 99 -22.26 3.82 4.85
C LEU A 99 -21.70 5.16 5.32
N GLU A 100 -21.41 5.27 6.61
CA GLU A 100 -20.90 6.50 7.22
C GLU A 100 -19.46 6.80 6.75
N ASP A 101 -18.61 5.78 6.72
CA ASP A 101 -17.26 5.90 6.17
C ASP A 101 -17.27 6.25 4.68
N ALA A 102 -18.22 5.73 3.91
CA ALA A 102 -18.37 6.02 2.49
C ALA A 102 -18.83 7.47 2.24
N ILE A 103 -19.70 8.00 3.11
CA ILE A 103 -20.09 9.41 3.09
C ILE A 103 -18.88 10.29 3.41
N ASN A 104 -18.14 9.98 4.47
CA ASN A 104 -16.94 10.72 4.87
C ASN A 104 -15.89 10.71 3.75
N PHE A 105 -15.66 9.55 3.13
CA PHE A 105 -14.76 9.41 1.99
C PHE A 105 -15.17 10.29 0.80
N GLY A 106 -16.47 10.32 0.45
CA GLY A 106 -16.98 11.21 -0.60
C GLY A 106 -16.72 12.68 -0.29
N GLN A 107 -17.01 13.12 0.94
CA GLN A 107 -16.78 14.49 1.38
C GLN A 107 -15.29 14.87 1.38
N GLU A 108 -14.41 13.95 1.80
CA GLU A 108 -12.97 14.16 1.73
C GLU A 108 -12.47 14.38 0.30
N LEU A 109 -13.01 13.64 -0.67
CA LEU A 109 -12.67 13.80 -2.09
C LEU A 109 -13.23 15.10 -2.67
N GLU A 110 -14.45 15.48 -2.30
CA GLU A 110 -15.05 16.77 -2.68
C GLU A 110 -14.19 17.94 -2.18
N ASN A 111 -13.78 17.90 -0.90
CA ASN A 111 -12.91 18.90 -0.30
C ASN A 111 -11.53 18.96 -0.96
N ALA A 112 -10.99 17.81 -1.38
CA ALA A 112 -9.70 17.75 -2.06
C ALA A 112 -9.78 18.19 -3.54
N ASN A 113 -10.96 18.16 -4.16
CA ASN A 113 -11.16 18.45 -5.58
C ASN A 113 -12.32 19.44 -5.82
N PRO A 114 -12.15 20.74 -5.50
CA PRO A 114 -13.22 21.74 -5.61
C PRO A 114 -13.85 21.86 -7.00
N SER A 115 -13.09 21.57 -8.07
CA SER A 115 -13.59 21.61 -9.45
C SER A 115 -14.47 20.42 -9.84
N HIS A 116 -14.47 19.34 -9.04
CA HIS A 116 -15.18 18.09 -9.36
C HIS A 116 -16.25 17.72 -8.32
N VAL A 117 -16.56 18.61 -7.35
CA VAL A 117 -17.49 18.37 -6.24
C VAL A 117 -18.81 17.75 -6.71
N GLN A 118 -19.49 18.38 -7.68
CA GLN A 118 -20.79 17.89 -8.16
C GLN A 118 -20.69 16.49 -8.80
N LYS A 119 -19.59 16.21 -9.52
CA LYS A 119 -19.38 14.92 -10.19
C LYS A 119 -19.09 13.81 -9.16
N ILE A 120 -18.30 14.13 -8.13
CA ILE A 120 -18.01 13.22 -7.03
C ILE A 120 -19.29 12.93 -6.25
N ALA A 121 -20.04 13.96 -5.85
CA ALA A 121 -21.31 13.82 -5.13
C ALA A 121 -22.33 12.96 -5.90
N ASN A 122 -22.39 13.12 -7.22
CA ASN A 122 -23.25 12.29 -8.07
C ASN A 122 -22.79 10.82 -8.09
N ALA A 123 -21.49 10.57 -8.23
CA ALA A 123 -20.93 9.21 -8.26
C ALA A 123 -21.11 8.49 -6.92
N THR A 124 -20.75 9.15 -5.81
CA THR A 124 -20.89 8.61 -4.45
C THR A 124 -22.37 8.46 -4.06
N GLY A 125 -23.20 9.47 -4.36
CA GLY A 125 -24.64 9.44 -4.09
C GLY A 125 -25.37 8.33 -4.84
N LEU A 126 -25.03 8.10 -6.11
CA LEU A 126 -25.58 6.99 -6.90
C LEU A 126 -25.19 5.63 -6.30
N ALA A 127 -23.92 5.44 -5.93
CA ALA A 127 -23.46 4.22 -5.30
C ALA A 127 -24.15 3.96 -3.95
N LEU A 128 -24.27 4.99 -3.09
CA LEU A 128 -24.96 4.89 -1.81
C LEU A 128 -26.44 4.57 -1.95
N LYS A 129 -27.12 5.17 -2.94
CA LYS A 129 -28.53 4.85 -3.24
C LYS A 129 -28.69 3.39 -3.63
N ASN A 130 -27.86 2.90 -4.55
CA ASN A 130 -27.89 1.51 -4.98
C ASN A 130 -27.58 0.54 -3.83
N LYS A 131 -26.76 0.96 -2.86
CA LYS A 131 -26.47 0.17 -1.66
C LYS A 131 -27.67 0.07 -0.72
N LYS A 132 -28.42 1.17 -0.55
CA LYS A 132 -29.66 1.17 0.25
C LYS A 132 -30.78 0.33 -0.37
N GLU A 133 -30.83 0.23 -1.70
CA GLU A 133 -31.83 -0.59 -2.40
C GLU A 133 -31.51 -2.10 -2.38
N LYS A 134 -30.26 -2.49 -2.06
CA LYS A 134 -29.80 -3.88 -1.98
C LYS A 134 -29.71 -4.45 -0.55
N GLY A 135 -29.91 -3.60 0.46
CA GLY A 135 -29.86 -3.95 1.88
C GLY A 135 -31.21 -4.34 2.46
#